data_AF-A0AAW5YU34-F1
#
_entry.id   AF-A0AAW5YU34-F1
#
_cell.length_a   1.000
_cell.length_b   1.000
_cell.length_c   1.000
_cell.angle_alpha   90.00
_cell.angle_beta   90.00
_cell.angle_gamma   90.00
#
_symmetry.space_group_name_H-M   'P 1'
#
loop_
_entity.id
_entity.type
_entity.pdbx_description
1 polymer ?
#
loop_
_entity_poly.entity_id
_entity_poly.type
_entity_poly.pdbx_seq_one_letter_code
_entity_poly.pdbx_strand_id
1 'polypeptide(L)'
;MIKFSEKYKKRCVKFSEVWEHDGWYFKVYTIALDDSKVSPSLVNIAKQEAIKKINGVTLENKVYKIGIIIVHEAREADFLLINWWFNENMLNSHIYSCPKDNYGLLEYLSPKGGGMCVWELQVLCFEKSAWINHVLLEGSVADFHGYLNCRFNGWI
;
A
#
# COMPACT_ATOMS: atom_id res chain seq x y z
N MET A 1 2.20 34.17 -4.98
CA MET A 1 2.45 33.20 -6.07
C MET A 1 3.12 31.98 -5.45
N ILE A 2 2.53 30.80 -5.57
CA ILE A 2 3.08 29.57 -4.99
C ILE A 2 4.21 29.06 -5.90
N LYS A 3 5.38 28.75 -5.33
CA LYS A 3 6.51 28.11 -6.04
C LYS A 3 6.61 26.66 -5.59
N PHE A 4 6.59 25.74 -6.55
CA PHE A 4 6.81 24.32 -6.29
C PHE A 4 8.31 24.02 -6.28
N SER A 5 8.72 23.08 -5.43
CA SER A 5 10.12 22.63 -5.32
C SER A 5 10.60 21.88 -6.57
N GLU A 6 9.67 21.28 -7.33
CA GLU A 6 9.97 20.60 -8.59
C GLU A 6 8.77 20.52 -9.54
N LYS A 7 9.04 20.17 -10.80
CA LYS A 7 8.01 19.83 -11.79
C LYS A 7 7.52 18.41 -11.56
N TYR A 8 6.21 18.19 -11.73
CA TYR A 8 5.64 16.85 -11.72
C TYR A 8 6.32 15.96 -12.77
N LYS A 9 6.62 14.73 -12.37
CA LYS A 9 7.10 13.64 -13.23
C LYS A 9 6.33 12.39 -12.86
N LYS A 10 6.04 11.56 -13.86
CA LYS A 10 5.42 10.25 -13.62
C LYS A 10 6.32 9.35 -12.77
N ARG A 11 5.73 8.36 -12.13
CA ARG A 11 6.37 7.31 -11.33
C ARG A 11 6.00 5.95 -11.89
N CYS A 12 6.94 5.00 -11.84
CA CYS A 12 6.70 3.64 -12.30
C CYS A 12 6.10 2.82 -11.17
N VAL A 13 4.91 2.29 -11.37
CA VAL A 13 4.25 1.34 -10.45
C VAL A 13 4.41 -0.08 -10.99
N LYS A 14 4.88 -0.96 -10.11
CA LYS A 14 4.98 -2.40 -10.38
C LYS A 14 4.28 -3.18 -9.28
N PHE A 15 3.44 -4.12 -9.69
CA PHE A 15 2.97 -5.19 -8.82
C PHE A 15 4.13 -6.16 -8.60
N SER A 16 4.45 -6.43 -7.33
CA SER A 16 5.52 -7.35 -6.94
C SER A 16 4.99 -8.76 -6.75
N GLU A 17 4.02 -8.93 -5.84
CA GLU A 17 3.51 -10.25 -5.45
C GLU A 17 2.19 -10.13 -4.66
N VAL A 18 1.51 -11.26 -4.49
CA VAL A 18 0.60 -11.46 -3.36
C VAL A 18 1.40 -12.15 -2.27
N TRP A 19 1.65 -11.46 -1.16
CA TRP A 19 2.36 -11.99 -0.01
C TRP A 19 1.38 -12.51 1.03
N GLU A 20 1.59 -13.73 1.49
CA GLU A 20 0.76 -14.38 2.52
C GLU A 20 1.53 -14.48 3.85
N HIS A 21 0.83 -14.22 4.95
CA HIS A 21 1.32 -14.43 6.31
C HIS A 21 0.16 -14.60 7.30
N ASP A 22 0.11 -15.71 8.04
CA ASP A 22 -0.90 -16.00 9.07
C ASP A 22 -2.36 -15.84 8.56
N GLY A 23 -2.60 -16.25 7.31
CA GLY A 23 -3.88 -16.15 6.63
C GLY A 23 -4.24 -14.74 6.18
N TRP A 24 -3.32 -13.78 6.29
CA TRP A 24 -3.42 -12.48 5.65
C TRP A 24 -2.83 -12.52 4.25
N TYR A 25 -3.49 -11.85 3.31
CA TYR A 25 -3.05 -11.70 1.94
C TYR A 25 -2.83 -10.22 1.62
N PHE A 26 -1.60 -9.85 1.29
CA PHE A 26 -1.24 -8.49 0.91
C PHE A 26 -0.81 -8.43 -0.55
N LYS A 27 -1.44 -7.56 -1.33
CA LYS A 27 -0.92 -7.18 -2.65
C LYS A 27 0.20 -6.17 -2.45
N VAL A 28 1.39 -6.50 -2.90
CA VAL A 28 2.59 -5.68 -2.72
C VAL A 28 2.86 -4.90 -4.01
N TYR A 29 2.92 -3.58 -3.89
CA TYR A 29 3.24 -2.65 -4.98
C TYR A 29 4.49 -1.85 -4.65
N THR A 30 5.28 -1.56 -5.68
CA THR A 30 6.40 -0.63 -5.60
C THR A 30 6.16 0.58 -6.49
N ILE A 31 6.48 1.77 -6.01
CA ILE A 31 6.46 3.03 -6.76
C ILE A 31 7.89 3.55 -6.83
N ALA A 32 8.46 3.65 -8.02
CA ALA A 32 9.84 4.10 -8.25
C ALA A 32 9.91 5.50 -8.88
N LEU A 33 10.99 6.23 -8.61
CA LEU A 33 11.24 7.56 -9.18
C LEU A 33 11.33 7.54 -10.71
N ASP A 34 11.86 6.45 -11.27
CA ASP A 34 11.99 6.18 -12.70
C ASP A 34 11.81 4.67 -12.97
N ASP A 35 12.47 4.12 -13.99
CA ASP A 35 12.47 2.68 -14.28
C ASP A 35 13.33 1.84 -13.31
N SER A 36 13.94 2.49 -12.31
CA SER A 36 14.67 1.87 -11.20
C SER A 36 13.82 0.82 -10.49
N LYS A 37 14.53 -0.08 -9.79
CA LYS A 37 13.90 -1.05 -8.90
C LYS A 37 13.99 -0.51 -7.49
N VAL A 38 12.85 -0.42 -6.82
CA VAL A 38 12.79 -0.23 -5.37
C VAL A 38 13.57 -1.35 -4.68
N SER A 39 14.33 -1.00 -3.64
CA SER A 39 15.19 -1.93 -2.91
C SER A 39 14.37 -3.10 -2.33
N PRO A 40 14.76 -4.37 -2.60
CA PRO A 40 14.11 -5.54 -2.00
C PRO A 40 14.15 -5.52 -0.46
N SER A 41 15.20 -4.93 0.12
CA SER A 41 15.31 -4.76 1.58
C SER A 41 14.18 -3.90 2.13
N LEU A 42 13.79 -2.85 1.42
CA LEU A 42 12.71 -1.96 1.82
C LEU A 42 11.35 -2.66 1.75
N VAL A 43 11.15 -3.53 0.75
CA VAL A 43 9.97 -4.40 0.66
C VAL A 43 9.89 -5.35 1.85
N ASN A 44 11.01 -5.98 2.23
CA ASN A 44 11.06 -6.84 3.40
C ASN A 44 10.75 -6.08 4.69
N ILE A 45 11.26 -4.86 4.84
CA ILE A 45 10.95 -4.00 6.00
C ILE A 45 9.46 -3.68 6.07
N ALA A 46 8.82 -3.34 4.93
CA ALA A 46 7.38 -3.11 4.87
C ALA A 46 6.58 -4.34 5.33
N LYS A 47 6.99 -5.55 4.91
CA LYS A 47 6.38 -6.80 5.37
C LYS A 47 6.55 -6.99 6.87
N GLN A 48 7.73 -6.72 7.44
CA GLN A 48 7.95 -6.82 8.89
C GLN A 48 7.07 -5.84 9.69
N GLU A 49 6.91 -4.61 9.21
CA GLU A 49 5.99 -3.65 9.83
C GLU A 49 4.52 -4.09 9.70
N ALA A 50 4.15 -4.72 8.58
CA ALA A 50 2.81 -5.28 8.41
C ALA A 50 2.54 -6.38 9.44
N ILE A 51 3.48 -7.29 9.69
CA ILE A 51 3.37 -8.32 10.75
C ILE A 51 3.11 -7.67 12.11
N LYS A 52 3.91 -6.66 12.47
CA LYS A 52 3.74 -5.95 13.75
C LYS A 52 2.34 -5.33 13.87
N LYS A 53 1.80 -4.78 12.78
CA LYS A 53 0.47 -4.15 12.78
C LYS A 53 -0.66 -5.16 12.88
N ILE A 54 -0.63 -6.25 12.11
CA ILE A 54 -1.70 -7.25 12.13
C ILE A 54 -1.74 -8.02 13.45
N ASN A 55 -0.60 -8.20 14.14
CA ASN A 55 -0.57 -8.80 15.48
C ASN A 55 -1.32 -7.99 16.54
N GLY A 56 -1.53 -6.69 16.30
CA GLY A 56 -2.32 -5.83 17.17
C GLY A 56 -3.80 -5.71 16.79
N VAL A 57 -4.26 -6.39 15.73
CA VAL A 57 -5.64 -6.28 15.25
C VAL A 57 -6.57 -7.14 16.11
N THR A 58 -7.58 -6.52 16.71
CA THR A 58 -8.69 -7.23 17.35
C THR A 58 -9.74 -7.60 16.30
N LEU A 59 -10.21 -8.84 16.33
CA LEU A 59 -11.21 -9.38 15.39
C LEU A 59 -12.64 -8.89 15.66
N GLU A 60 -12.83 -7.93 16.57
CA GLU A 60 -14.13 -7.31 16.84
C GLU A 60 -14.65 -6.52 15.62
N ASN A 61 -13.75 -6.09 14.74
CA ASN A 61 -14.11 -5.53 13.44
C ASN A 61 -14.18 -6.64 12.37
N LYS A 62 -15.08 -6.51 11.39
CA LYS A 62 -15.12 -7.40 10.21
C LYS A 62 -13.86 -7.17 9.36
N VAL A 63 -12.76 -7.80 9.73
CA VAL A 63 -11.46 -7.73 9.05
C VAL A 63 -11.36 -8.89 8.06
N TYR A 64 -11.15 -8.58 6.79
CA TYR A 64 -11.08 -9.59 5.72
C TYR A 64 -9.76 -10.34 5.67
N LYS A 65 -8.75 -9.87 6.41
CA LYS A 65 -7.35 -10.28 6.30
C LYS A 65 -6.80 -10.10 4.87
N ILE A 66 -7.29 -9.08 4.16
CA ILE A 66 -6.85 -8.75 2.81
C ILE A 66 -6.40 -7.29 2.80
N GLY A 67 -5.19 -7.04 2.29
CA GLY A 67 -4.59 -5.73 2.33
C GLY A 67 -3.66 -5.42 1.17
N ILE A 68 -3.08 -4.22 1.25
CA ILE A 68 -2.25 -3.60 0.23
C ILE A 68 -1.02 -3.04 0.92
N ILE A 69 0.17 -3.45 0.47
CA ILE A 69 1.43 -2.84 0.85
C ILE A 69 1.93 -2.02 -0.34
N ILE A 70 2.23 -0.73 -0.12
CA ILE A 70 2.87 0.13 -1.10
C ILE A 70 4.23 0.55 -0.54
N VAL A 71 5.27 0.30 -1.32
CA VAL A 71 6.63 0.77 -1.04
C VAL A 71 6.98 1.83 -2.06
N HIS A 72 7.05 3.08 -1.62
CA HIS A 72 7.27 4.21 -2.49
C HIS A 72 8.67 4.78 -2.29
N GLU A 73 9.49 4.65 -3.33
CA GLU A 73 10.74 5.38 -3.45
C GLU A 73 10.44 6.83 -3.82
N ALA A 74 10.51 7.73 -2.84
CA ALA A 74 10.40 9.16 -3.10
C ALA A 74 11.78 9.84 -3.00
N ARG A 75 11.81 11.15 -3.19
CA ARG A 75 13.06 11.90 -3.29
C ARG A 75 13.73 12.13 -1.94
N GLU A 76 12.97 12.53 -0.94
CA GLU A 76 13.48 12.95 0.38
C GLU A 76 13.55 11.80 1.38
N ALA A 77 12.59 10.89 1.30
CA ALA A 77 12.51 9.67 2.09
C ALA A 77 11.76 8.62 1.28
N ASP A 78 11.89 7.36 1.68
CA ASP A 78 11.01 6.31 1.20
C ASP A 78 9.78 6.21 2.10
N PHE A 79 8.67 5.72 1.56
CA PHE A 79 7.42 5.58 2.30
C PHE A 79 6.89 4.15 2.24
N LEU A 80 6.42 3.66 3.38
CA LEU A 80 5.79 2.35 3.51
C LEU A 80 4.34 2.56 3.91
N LEU A 81 3.42 2.11 3.08
CA LEU A 81 1.99 2.18 3.36
C LEU A 81 1.47 0.75 3.51
N ILE A 82 0.92 0.45 4.67
CA ILE A 82 0.31 -0.83 4.99
C ILE A 82 -1.17 -0.57 5.21
N ASN A 83 -1.99 -1.14 4.35
CA ASN A 83 -3.43 -0.89 4.32
C ASN A 83 -4.19 -2.20 4.33
N TRP A 84 -5.39 -2.22 4.89
CA TRP A 84 -6.27 -3.39 4.79
C TRP A 84 -7.76 -3.04 4.86
N TRP A 85 -8.55 -3.86 4.19
CA TRP A 85 -10.00 -3.72 4.13
C TRP A 85 -10.64 -4.18 5.44
N PHE A 86 -11.62 -3.41 5.92
CA PHE A 86 -12.46 -3.77 7.04
C PHE A 86 -13.86 -3.16 6.89
N ASN A 87 -14.85 -3.74 7.57
CA ASN A 87 -16.24 -3.27 7.58
C ASN A 87 -16.79 -3.05 6.16
N GLU A 88 -16.48 -3.96 5.24
CA GLU A 88 -16.91 -3.98 3.82
C GLU A 88 -16.34 -2.87 2.95
N ASN A 89 -16.36 -1.62 3.39
CA ASN A 89 -16.09 -0.43 2.57
C ASN A 89 -14.97 0.48 3.10
N MET A 90 -14.34 0.13 4.23
CA MET A 90 -13.32 0.96 4.86
C MET A 90 -11.91 0.40 4.63
N LEU A 91 -10.95 1.30 4.50
CA LEU A 91 -9.53 0.96 4.38
C LEU A 91 -8.77 1.52 5.59
N ASN A 92 -8.24 0.64 6.43
CA ASN A 92 -7.33 1.06 7.49
C ASN A 92 -5.95 1.32 6.87
N SER A 93 -5.24 2.35 7.32
CA SER A 93 -4.03 2.85 6.66
C SER A 93 -2.93 3.23 7.66
N HIS A 94 -1.77 2.59 7.52
CA HIS A 94 -0.59 2.83 8.33
C HIS A 94 0.56 3.30 7.45
N ILE A 95 1.03 4.52 7.69
CA ILE A 95 2.02 5.21 6.87
C ILE A 95 3.30 5.39 7.69
N TYR A 96 4.42 5.06 7.08
CA TYR A 96 5.75 5.26 7.64
C TYR A 96 6.63 6.02 6.66
N SER A 97 7.47 6.91 7.17
CA SER A 97 8.64 7.38 6.43
C SER A 97 9.87 6.56 6.82
N CYS A 98 10.79 6.44 5.86
CA CYS A 98 12.01 5.68 5.94
C CYS A 98 13.16 6.51 5.35
N PRO A 99 14.13 6.97 6.16
CA PRO A 99 15.27 7.74 5.66
C PRO A 99 16.11 6.94 4.66
N LYS A 100 16.53 7.57 3.55
CA LYS A 100 17.31 6.92 2.47
C LYS A 100 18.59 6.23 2.94
N ASP A 101 19.28 6.85 3.89
CA ASP A 101 20.60 6.37 4.37
C ASP A 101 20.49 5.46 5.60
N ASN A 102 19.29 5.25 6.15
CA ASN A 102 19.11 4.45 7.36
C ASN A 102 17.69 3.86 7.46
N TYR A 103 17.51 2.70 6.83
CA TYR A 103 16.23 1.99 6.86
C TYR A 103 15.83 1.43 8.23
N GLY A 104 16.70 1.49 9.24
CA GLY A 104 16.39 1.11 10.62
C GLY A 104 15.61 2.17 11.40
N LEU A 105 15.49 3.40 10.89
CA LEU A 105 14.86 4.53 11.58
C LEU A 105 13.49 4.87 10.97
N LEU A 106 12.58 3.91 10.97
CA LEU A 106 11.22 4.14 10.53
C LEU A 106 10.48 5.09 11.48
N GLU A 107 9.81 6.08 10.92
CA GLU A 107 8.91 6.96 11.67
C GLU A 107 7.46 6.65 11.30
N TYR A 108 6.64 6.35 12.30
CA TYR A 108 5.22 6.08 12.10
C TYR A 108 4.42 7.39 12.04
N LEU A 109 3.89 7.71 10.86
CA LEU A 109 3.31 9.02 10.53
C LEU A 109 1.79 9.09 10.71
N SER A 110 1.05 7.98 10.62
CA SER A 110 -0.43 8.02 10.68
C SER A 110 -0.99 8.77 11.91
N PRO A 111 -0.48 8.58 13.15
CA PRO A 111 -1.00 9.30 14.33
C PRO A 111 -0.69 10.80 14.32
N LYS A 112 0.26 11.22 13.46
CA LYS A 112 0.70 12.61 13.32
C LYS A 112 -0.02 13.33 12.16
N GLY A 113 -1.02 12.69 11.55
CA GLY A 113 -1.70 13.22 10.37
C GLY A 113 -0.91 13.05 9.07
N GLY A 114 -0.01 12.06 9.00
CA GLY A 114 0.67 11.70 7.76
C GLY A 114 -0.34 11.38 6.65
N GLY A 115 -0.14 11.99 5.48
CA GLY A 115 -1.00 11.83 4.31
C GLY A 115 -0.38 10.93 3.23
N MET A 116 -1.21 10.53 2.28
CA MET A 116 -0.78 9.81 1.07
C MET A 116 -0.57 10.80 -0.06
N CYS A 117 0.45 10.58 -0.87
CA CYS A 117 0.72 11.40 -2.05
C CYS A 117 -0.16 10.99 -3.24
N VAL A 118 -0.18 11.84 -4.27
CA VAL A 118 -0.98 11.61 -5.49
C VAL A 118 -0.68 10.30 -6.21
N TRP A 119 0.58 9.81 -6.13
CA TRP A 119 0.97 8.55 -6.75
C TRP A 119 0.45 7.34 -5.98
N GLU A 120 0.53 7.35 -4.65
CA GLU A 120 -0.04 6.30 -3.79
C GLU A 120 -1.56 6.25 -3.92
N LEU A 121 -2.22 7.42 -3.97
CA LEU A 121 -3.66 7.53 -4.15
C LEU A 121 -4.12 6.88 -5.46
N GLN A 122 -3.34 6.97 -6.54
CA GLN A 122 -3.69 6.32 -7.80
C GLN A 122 -3.70 4.78 -7.70
N VAL A 123 -2.76 4.18 -6.93
CA VAL A 123 -2.77 2.74 -6.63
C VAL A 123 -3.99 2.38 -5.80
N LEU A 124 -4.29 3.16 -4.77
CA LEU A 124 -5.46 2.91 -3.91
C LEU A 124 -6.79 3.13 -4.65
N CYS A 125 -6.86 4.07 -5.59
CA CYS A 125 -8.02 4.24 -6.46
C CYS A 125 -8.28 2.99 -7.31
N PHE A 126 -7.23 2.38 -7.86
CA PHE A 126 -7.33 1.10 -8.56
C PHE A 126 -7.82 0.00 -7.61
N GLU A 127 -7.19 -0.15 -6.45
CA GLU A 127 -7.54 -1.19 -5.47
C GLU A 127 -8.97 -1.06 -4.95
N LYS A 128 -9.43 0.16 -4.66
CA LYS A 128 -10.83 0.46 -4.32
C LYS A 128 -11.78 0.00 -5.41
N SER A 129 -11.48 0.29 -6.67
CA SER A 129 -12.35 -0.11 -7.79
C SER A 129 -12.34 -1.62 -7.99
N ALA A 130 -11.19 -2.29 -7.85
CA ALA A 130 -11.09 -3.75 -7.87
C ALA A 130 -11.88 -4.38 -6.73
N TRP A 131 -11.79 -3.83 -5.52
CA TRP A 131 -12.55 -4.31 -4.35
C TRP A 131 -14.06 -4.20 -4.58
N ILE A 132 -14.54 -3.05 -5.07
CA ILE A 132 -15.96 -2.89 -5.41
C ILE A 132 -16.39 -3.96 -6.44
N ASN A 133 -15.63 -4.11 -7.51
CA ASN A 133 -16.01 -4.96 -8.63
C ASN A 133 -16.00 -6.46 -8.31
N HIS A 134 -15.06 -6.91 -7.46
CA HIS A 134 -14.89 -8.33 -7.15
C HIS A 134 -15.52 -8.75 -5.81
N VAL A 135 -15.71 -7.81 -4.87
CA VAL A 135 -16.13 -8.15 -3.50
C VAL A 135 -17.49 -7.58 -3.13
N LEU A 136 -17.83 -6.36 -3.55
CA LEU A 136 -19.02 -5.66 -3.04
C LEU A 136 -20.22 -5.61 -4.00
N LEU A 137 -20.03 -5.69 -5.33
CA LEU A 137 -21.15 -5.61 -6.27
C LEU A 137 -22.19 -6.71 -6.00
N GLU A 138 -23.46 -6.30 -5.84
CA GLU A 138 -24.58 -7.16 -5.46
C GLU A 138 -24.83 -8.29 -6.48
N GLY A 139 -25.16 -9.48 -5.98
CA GLY A 139 -25.56 -10.64 -6.79
C GLY A 139 -24.46 -11.67 -7.07
N SER A 140 -23.20 -11.38 -6.73
CA SER A 140 -22.09 -12.35 -6.78
C SER A 140 -21.60 -12.73 -5.39
N VAL A 141 -21.26 -14.00 -5.20
CA VAL A 141 -20.41 -14.45 -4.08
C VAL A 141 -19.10 -13.66 -4.15
N ALA A 142 -18.64 -13.09 -3.03
CA ALA A 142 -17.40 -12.34 -2.96
C ALA A 142 -16.24 -13.13 -3.60
N ASP A 143 -15.63 -12.57 -4.65
CA ASP A 143 -14.55 -13.17 -5.41
C ASP A 143 -13.19 -12.61 -4.96
N PHE A 144 -12.73 -13.05 -3.79
CA PHE A 144 -11.42 -12.66 -3.26
C PHE A 144 -10.27 -13.12 -4.17
N HIS A 145 -10.43 -14.25 -4.86
CA HIS A 145 -9.42 -14.74 -5.79
C HIS A 145 -9.29 -13.82 -7.02
N GLY A 146 -10.41 -13.37 -7.59
CA GLY A 146 -10.44 -12.37 -8.65
C GLY A 146 -9.83 -11.05 -8.20
N TYR A 147 -10.16 -10.57 -7.00
CA TYR A 147 -9.56 -9.36 -6.42
C TYR A 147 -8.02 -9.45 -6.30
N LEU A 148 -7.50 -10.56 -5.77
CA LEU A 148 -6.06 -10.78 -5.61
C LEU A 148 -5.32 -10.89 -6.96
N ASN A 149 -6.01 -11.34 -8.01
CA ASN A 149 -5.46 -11.45 -9.37
C ASN A 149 -5.63 -10.20 -10.23
N CYS A 150 -6.54 -9.29 -9.88
CA CYS A 150 -6.72 -8.00 -10.56
C CYS A 150 -5.61 -7.02 -10.13
N ARG A 151 -4.58 -6.80 -10.96
CA ARG A 151 -3.33 -6.13 -10.55
C ARG A 151 -3.06 -4.87 -11.36
N PHE A 152 -2.38 -3.91 -10.75
CA PHE A 152 -1.97 -2.68 -11.41
C PHE A 152 -0.46 -2.63 -11.71
N ASN A 153 -0.12 -2.24 -12.93
CA ASN A 153 1.24 -1.91 -13.37
C ASN A 153 1.14 -0.73 -14.34
N GLY A 154 2.09 0.20 -14.31
CA GLY A 154 2.13 1.30 -15.27
C GLY A 154 2.75 2.57 -14.72
N TRP A 155 2.65 3.64 -15.51
CA TRP A 155 3.18 4.96 -15.17
C TRP A 155 2.07 5.91 -14.74
N ILE A 156 2.23 6.54 -13.58
CA ILE A 156 1.23 7.43 -12.95
C ILE A 156 1.83 8.73 -12.43
#